data_AF-F9T0V8-F1
#
_entry.id   AF-F9T0V8-F1
#
_cell.length_a   1.000
_cell.length_b   1.000
_cell.length_c   1.000
_cell.angle_alpha   90.00
_cell.angle_beta   90.00
_cell.angle_gamma   90.00
#
_symmetry.space_group_name_H-M   'P 1'
#
loop_
_entity.id
_entity.type
_entity.pdbx_description
1 polymer ?
#
loop_
_entity_poly.entity_id
_entity_poly.type
_entity_poly.pdbx_seq_one_letter_code
_entity_poly.pdbx_strand_id
1 'polypeptide(L)'
;MEINYTKYNAKSLLEALGNIDAEAYPENYKNLTSEIATRKHEIQEFYEQQANAKKLRWSRILTMISVSQFLVALIAFVILVLSFSGLSVLEVVASVFVIVLNALSGLVLYKRVTTYYLLPYLNVGLQVFAFGLGSVYFNYYGVGGVFLTLDWVSDTFNWLSVSFNLGGSLLEYSTKYNLGFFQIDLLALFYIWVIRKSLSKASS
;
A
#
# COMPACT_ATOMS: atom_id res chain seq x y z
N MET A 1 13.31 21.78 -41.59
CA MET A 1 12.14 20.93 -41.91
C MET A 1 11.00 21.41 -41.02
N GLU A 2 9.89 21.83 -41.60
CA GLU A 2 8.74 22.35 -40.87
C GLU A 2 7.86 21.18 -40.41
N ILE A 3 7.54 21.13 -39.12
CA ILE A 3 6.74 20.04 -38.54
C ILE A 3 5.27 20.45 -38.51
N ASN A 4 4.41 19.57 -39.03
CA ASN A 4 2.96 19.80 -39.02
C ASN A 4 2.30 19.19 -37.77
N TYR A 5 1.98 20.04 -36.80
CA TYR A 5 1.36 19.65 -35.53
C TYR A 5 -0.15 19.43 -35.59
N THR A 6 -0.83 19.79 -36.69
CA THR A 6 -2.30 19.67 -36.80
C THR A 6 -2.79 18.23 -36.75
N LYS A 7 -1.92 17.25 -37.06
CA LYS A 7 -2.25 15.83 -37.01
C LYS A 7 -1.96 15.19 -35.65
N TYR A 8 -1.40 15.94 -34.70
CA TYR A 8 -1.02 15.41 -33.41
C TYR A 8 -2.24 15.37 -32.50
N ASN A 9 -2.35 14.33 -31.68
CA ASN A 9 -3.31 14.29 -30.58
C ASN A 9 -2.74 15.05 -29.36
N ALA A 10 -3.59 15.35 -28.37
CA ALA A 10 -3.19 16.02 -27.13
C ALA A 10 -1.92 15.44 -26.47
N LYS A 11 -1.78 14.10 -26.43
CA LYS A 11 -0.59 13.45 -25.86
C LYS A 11 0.67 13.81 -26.65
N SER A 12 0.64 13.63 -27.96
CA SER A 12 1.78 13.89 -28.84
C SER A 12 2.17 15.37 -28.87
N LEU A 13 1.21 16.29 -28.76
CA LEU A 13 1.48 17.73 -28.64
C LEU A 13 2.26 18.05 -27.36
N LEU A 14 1.83 17.48 -26.22
CA LEU A 14 2.51 17.70 -24.93
C LEU A 14 3.87 17.01 -24.86
N GLU A 15 4.01 15.81 -25.46
CA GLU A 15 5.31 15.13 -25.59
C GLU A 15 6.26 15.91 -26.49
N ALA A 16 5.78 16.46 -27.61
CA ALA A 16 6.58 17.32 -28.46
C ALA A 16 7.02 18.58 -27.70
N LEU A 17 6.15 19.17 -26.88
CA LEU A 17 6.46 20.38 -26.12
C LEU A 17 7.56 20.14 -25.09
N GLY A 18 7.58 18.97 -24.46
CA GLY A 18 8.61 18.61 -23.49
C GLY A 18 9.98 18.27 -24.08
N ASN A 19 10.07 18.02 -25.39
CA ASN A 19 11.29 17.54 -26.04
C ASN A 19 11.87 18.51 -27.08
N ILE A 20 11.11 19.52 -27.49
CA ILE A 20 11.58 20.50 -28.47
C ILE A 20 12.55 21.50 -27.83
N ASP A 21 13.69 21.72 -28.48
CA ASP A 21 14.62 22.79 -28.12
C ASP A 21 14.12 24.11 -28.74
N ALA A 22 13.71 25.04 -27.87
CA ALA A 22 13.18 26.33 -28.27
C ALA A 22 14.25 27.27 -28.87
N GLU A 23 15.52 27.08 -28.53
CA GLU A 23 16.64 27.89 -29.04
C GLU A 23 17.12 27.35 -30.38
N ALA A 24 17.19 26.02 -30.54
CA ALA A 24 17.60 25.39 -31.79
C ALA A 24 16.51 25.41 -32.87
N TYR A 25 15.22 25.39 -32.48
CA TYR A 25 14.08 25.32 -33.41
C TYR A 25 12.93 26.29 -33.06
N PRO A 26 13.16 27.62 -33.08
CA PRO A 26 12.20 28.61 -32.61
C PRO A 26 10.87 28.63 -33.39
N GLU A 27 10.90 28.44 -34.71
CA GLU A 27 9.70 28.42 -35.55
C GLU A 27 8.82 27.20 -35.26
N ASN A 28 9.43 26.03 -35.11
CA ASN A 28 8.70 24.81 -34.77
C ASN A 28 8.13 24.88 -33.34
N TYR A 29 8.82 25.55 -32.41
CA TYR A 29 8.33 25.79 -31.05
C TYR A 29 7.11 26.73 -31.05
N LYS A 30 7.17 27.81 -31.82
CA LYS A 30 6.06 28.76 -31.99
C LYS A 30 4.83 28.10 -32.62
N ASN A 31 5.03 27.28 -33.65
CA ASN A 31 3.93 26.55 -34.29
C ASN A 31 3.28 25.54 -33.33
N LEU A 32 4.09 24.82 -32.55
CA LEU A 32 3.59 23.88 -31.55
C LEU A 32 2.78 24.57 -30.45
N THR A 33 3.31 25.65 -29.88
CA THR A 33 2.64 26.40 -28.80
C THR A 33 1.35 27.06 -29.28
N SER A 34 1.31 27.54 -30.53
CA SER A 34 0.10 28.06 -31.18
C SER A 34 -0.97 26.97 -31.35
N GLU A 35 -0.58 25.77 -31.78
CA GLU A 35 -1.50 24.64 -31.94
C GLU A 35 -2.08 24.20 -30.58
N ILE A 36 -1.24 24.13 -29.54
CA ILE A 36 -1.66 23.83 -28.16
C ILE A 36 -2.62 24.90 -27.62
N ALA A 37 -2.34 26.19 -27.88
CA ALA A 37 -3.22 27.28 -27.46
C ALA A 37 -4.59 27.22 -28.17
N THR A 38 -4.60 26.86 -29.45
CA THR A 38 -5.83 26.68 -30.24
C THR A 38 -6.67 25.51 -29.71
N ARG A 39 -6.03 24.43 -29.28
CA ARG A 39 -6.69 23.21 -28.76
C ARG A 39 -6.75 23.13 -27.25
N LYS A 40 -6.78 24.28 -26.56
CA LYS A 40 -6.76 24.35 -25.09
C LYS A 40 -7.79 23.43 -24.42
N HIS A 41 -9.00 23.30 -24.98
CA HIS A 41 -10.03 22.42 -24.46
C HIS A 41 -9.64 20.93 -24.52
N GLU A 42 -9.12 20.46 -25.66
CA GLU A 42 -8.66 19.07 -25.83
C GLU A 42 -7.51 18.74 -24.87
N ILE A 43 -6.59 19.69 -24.69
CA ILE A 43 -5.46 19.56 -23.76
C ILE A 43 -5.95 19.51 -22.31
N GLN A 44 -6.91 20.36 -21.94
CA GLN A 44 -7.53 20.35 -20.62
C GLN A 44 -8.26 19.03 -20.35
N GLU A 45 -9.06 18.55 -21.31
CA GLU A 45 -9.77 17.28 -21.21
C GLU A 45 -8.78 16.11 -21.05
N PHE A 46 -7.67 16.11 -21.79
CA PHE A 46 -6.63 15.11 -21.65
C PHE A 46 -6.00 15.09 -20.23
N TYR A 47 -5.75 16.27 -19.64
CA TYR A 47 -5.28 16.36 -18.25
C TYR A 47 -6.33 15.85 -17.25
N GLU A 48 -7.60 16.18 -17.44
CA GLU A 48 -8.70 15.69 -16.60
C GLU A 48 -8.88 14.18 -16.70
N GLN A 49 -8.81 13.61 -17.90
CA GLN A 49 -8.83 12.17 -18.12
C GLN A 49 -7.65 11.47 -17.43
N GLN A 50 -6.43 12.02 -17.51
CA GLN A 50 -5.28 11.50 -16.78
C GLN A 50 -5.46 11.58 -15.26
N ALA A 51 -5.96 12.70 -14.75
CA ALA A 51 -6.21 12.89 -13.33
C ALA A 51 -7.25 11.87 -12.82
N ASN A 52 -8.33 11.67 -13.58
CA ASN A 52 -9.37 10.70 -13.28
C ASN A 52 -8.86 9.26 -13.34
N ALA A 53 -8.09 8.89 -14.36
CA ALA A 53 -7.47 7.56 -14.47
C ALA A 53 -6.54 7.28 -13.28
N LYS A 54 -5.74 8.28 -12.88
CA LYS A 54 -4.87 8.20 -11.71
C LYS A 54 -5.70 8.03 -10.42
N LYS A 55 -6.74 8.83 -10.22
CA LYS A 55 -7.65 8.73 -9.06
C LYS A 55 -8.31 7.35 -8.98
N LEU A 56 -8.78 6.82 -10.11
CA LEU A 56 -9.38 5.49 -10.19
C LEU A 56 -8.36 4.40 -9.83
N ARG A 57 -7.12 4.50 -10.32
CA ARG A 57 -6.04 3.56 -9.96
C ARG A 57 -5.79 3.54 -8.45
N TRP A 58 -5.65 4.71 -7.82
CA TRP A 58 -5.46 4.79 -6.36
C TRP A 58 -6.66 4.26 -5.58
N SER A 59 -7.89 4.54 -6.06
CA SER A 59 -9.09 3.97 -5.47
C SER A 59 -9.09 2.44 -5.52
N ARG A 60 -8.76 1.83 -6.67
CA ARG A 60 -8.68 0.36 -6.78
C ARG A 60 -7.69 -0.24 -5.79
N ILE A 61 -6.50 0.36 -5.66
CA ILE A 61 -5.48 -0.14 -4.73
C ILE A 61 -5.97 -0.03 -3.28
N LEU A 62 -6.56 1.10 -2.88
CA LEU A 62 -7.12 1.24 -1.53
C LEU A 62 -8.27 0.26 -1.26
N THR A 63 -9.08 -0.07 -2.27
CA THR A 63 -10.09 -1.12 -2.15
C THR A 63 -9.44 -2.49 -1.93
N MET A 64 -8.36 -2.82 -2.64
CA MET A 64 -7.64 -4.07 -2.40
C MET A 64 -7.09 -4.15 -0.97
N ILE A 65 -6.48 -3.06 -0.47
CA ILE A 65 -5.99 -3.01 0.92
C ILE A 65 -7.15 -3.22 1.90
N SER A 66 -8.26 -2.52 1.69
CA SER A 66 -9.48 -2.66 2.50
C SER A 66 -10.00 -4.10 2.54
N VAL A 67 -10.11 -4.76 1.39
CA VAL A 67 -10.53 -6.17 1.29
C VAL A 67 -9.54 -7.08 2.01
N SER A 68 -8.24 -6.84 1.87
CA SER A 68 -7.21 -7.57 2.62
C SER A 68 -7.44 -7.47 4.13
N GLN A 69 -7.72 -6.27 4.68
CA GLN A 69 -8.01 -6.11 6.10
C GLN A 69 -9.28 -6.88 6.52
N PHE A 70 -10.35 -6.86 5.71
CA PHE A 70 -11.55 -7.66 6.00
C PHE A 70 -11.29 -9.16 5.99
N LEU A 71 -10.44 -9.65 5.07
CA LEU A 71 -10.05 -11.04 5.02
C LEU A 71 -9.24 -11.45 6.25
N VAL A 72 -8.33 -10.60 6.74
CA VAL A 72 -7.61 -10.85 8.02
C VAL A 72 -8.60 -10.97 9.16
N ALA A 73 -9.55 -10.03 9.28
CA ALA A 73 -10.58 -10.08 10.31
C ALA A 73 -11.41 -11.37 10.25
N LEU A 74 -11.78 -11.80 9.04
CA LEU A 74 -12.55 -13.01 8.82
C LEU A 74 -11.75 -14.28 9.19
N ILE A 75 -10.51 -14.39 8.71
CA ILE A 75 -9.62 -15.52 9.03
C ILE A 75 -9.42 -15.59 10.54
N ALA A 76 -9.14 -14.44 11.17
CA ALA A 76 -8.93 -14.38 12.61
C ALA A 76 -10.18 -14.79 13.40
N PHE A 77 -11.37 -14.39 12.94
CA PHE A 77 -12.63 -14.82 13.53
C PHE A 77 -12.84 -16.33 13.40
N VAL A 78 -12.56 -16.91 12.24
CA VAL A 78 -12.65 -18.37 12.03
C VAL A 78 -11.68 -19.12 12.95
N ILE A 79 -10.42 -18.68 13.04
CA ILE A 79 -9.42 -19.29 13.93
C ILE A 79 -9.89 -19.21 15.39
N LEU A 80 -10.38 -18.04 15.83
CA LEU A 80 -10.89 -17.86 17.19
C LEU A 80 -12.03 -18.84 17.51
N VAL A 81 -12.98 -19.02 16.59
CA VAL A 81 -14.10 -19.94 16.77
C VAL A 81 -13.64 -21.40 16.82
N LEU A 82 -12.72 -21.80 15.93
CA LEU A 82 -12.22 -23.17 15.85
C LEU A 82 -11.31 -23.55 17.03
N SER A 83 -10.58 -22.59 17.59
CA SER A 83 -9.62 -22.82 18.68
C SER A 83 -10.13 -22.39 20.06
N PHE A 84 -11.37 -21.90 20.17
CA PHE A 84 -11.91 -21.26 21.38
C PHE A 84 -11.68 -22.05 22.67
N SER A 85 -11.89 -23.38 22.64
CA SER A 85 -11.76 -24.25 23.81
C SER A 85 -10.34 -24.41 24.35
N GLY A 86 -9.33 -24.09 23.55
CA GLY A 86 -7.91 -24.22 23.89
C GLY A 86 -7.22 -22.90 24.23
N LEU A 87 -7.93 -21.76 24.13
CA LEU A 87 -7.35 -20.43 24.33
C LEU A 87 -7.60 -19.92 25.75
N SER A 88 -6.60 -19.23 26.30
CA SER A 88 -6.76 -18.43 27.51
C SER A 88 -7.65 -17.21 27.26
N VAL A 89 -8.22 -16.65 28.33
CA VAL A 89 -9.04 -15.42 28.25
C VAL A 89 -8.27 -14.27 27.61
N LEU A 90 -6.97 -14.16 27.89
CA LEU A 90 -6.12 -13.11 27.32
C LEU A 90 -5.99 -13.26 25.79
N GLU A 91 -5.78 -14.48 25.29
CA GLU A 91 -5.68 -14.77 23.86
C GLU A 91 -7.01 -14.52 23.13
N VAL A 92 -8.14 -14.84 23.77
CA VAL A 92 -9.47 -14.52 23.24
C VAL A 92 -9.65 -13.01 23.11
N VAL A 93 -9.34 -12.24 24.16
CA VAL A 93 -9.44 -10.77 24.14
C VAL A 93 -8.53 -10.16 23.09
N ALA A 94 -7.28 -10.63 23.00
CA ALA A 94 -6.33 -10.18 21.98
C ALA A 94 -6.83 -10.49 20.56
N SER A 95 -7.38 -11.69 20.34
CA SER A 95 -7.96 -12.08 19.05
C SER A 95 -9.14 -11.20 18.65
N VAL A 96 -10.07 -10.95 19.58
CA VAL A 96 -11.21 -10.05 19.35
C VAL A 96 -10.73 -8.63 19.02
N PHE A 97 -9.73 -8.13 19.74
CA PHE A 97 -9.14 -6.83 19.46
C PHE A 97 -8.58 -6.76 18.03
N VAL A 98 -7.80 -7.76 17.60
CA VAL A 98 -7.25 -7.82 16.24
C VAL A 98 -8.35 -7.89 15.18
N ILE A 99 -9.40 -8.69 15.41
CA ILE A 99 -10.55 -8.79 14.50
C ILE A 99 -11.22 -7.43 14.32
N VAL A 100 -11.54 -6.75 15.43
CA VAL A 100 -12.19 -5.43 15.42
C VAL A 100 -11.30 -4.39 14.74
N LEU A 101 -10.00 -4.38 15.06
CA LEU A 101 -9.05 -3.43 14.49
C LEU A 101 -8.94 -3.58 12.96
N ASN A 102 -8.83 -4.81 12.45
CA ASN A 102 -8.80 -5.09 11.02
C ASN A 102 -10.13 -4.76 10.33
N ALA A 103 -11.27 -5.13 10.93
CA ALA A 103 -12.57 -4.86 10.36
C ALA A 103 -12.84 -3.35 10.25
N LEU A 104 -12.55 -2.59 11.30
CA LEU A 104 -12.72 -1.14 11.30
C LEU A 104 -11.73 -0.45 10.36
N SER A 105 -10.46 -0.88 10.34
CA SER A 105 -9.47 -0.42 9.36
C SER A 105 -9.95 -0.64 7.92
N GLY A 106 -10.41 -1.86 7.62
CA GLY A 106 -10.99 -2.23 6.33
C GLY A 106 -12.18 -1.34 5.97
N LEU A 107 -13.08 -1.05 6.92
CA LEU A 107 -14.24 -0.20 6.73
C LEU A 107 -13.88 1.27 6.47
N VAL A 108 -12.97 1.84 7.25
CA VAL A 108 -12.48 3.21 7.07
C VAL A 108 -11.84 3.38 5.70
N LEU A 109 -10.99 2.42 5.30
CA LEU A 109 -10.40 2.41 3.98
C LEU A 109 -11.47 2.26 2.90
N TYR A 110 -12.41 1.33 3.01
CA TYR A 110 -13.49 1.12 2.03
C TYR A 110 -14.32 2.39 1.80
N LYS A 111 -14.80 2.98 2.89
CA LYS A 111 -15.65 4.18 2.88
C LYS A 111 -14.88 5.47 2.62
N ARG A 112 -13.54 5.41 2.54
CA ARG A 112 -12.66 6.56 2.30
C ARG A 112 -12.84 7.69 3.33
N VAL A 113 -13.11 7.33 4.59
CA VAL A 113 -13.36 8.33 5.64
C VAL A 113 -12.04 8.88 6.17
N THR A 114 -11.53 9.91 5.48
CA THR A 114 -10.19 10.50 5.70
C THR A 114 -9.91 10.88 7.14
N THR A 115 -10.93 11.35 7.88
CA THR A 115 -10.84 11.72 9.30
C THR A 115 -10.34 10.60 10.21
N TYR A 116 -10.59 9.34 9.86
CA TYR A 116 -10.24 8.18 10.69
C TYR A 116 -9.06 7.37 10.15
N TYR A 117 -8.27 7.91 9.20
CA TYR A 117 -7.16 7.17 8.59
C TYR A 117 -6.03 6.82 9.56
N LEU A 118 -5.96 7.45 10.73
CA LEU A 118 -5.06 7.03 11.81
C LEU A 118 -5.26 5.55 12.18
N LEU A 119 -6.50 5.05 12.13
CA LEU A 119 -6.82 3.67 12.48
C LEU A 119 -6.19 2.65 11.50
N PRO A 120 -6.38 2.78 10.16
CA PRO A 120 -5.62 1.99 9.19
C PRO A 120 -4.11 2.11 9.32
N TYR A 121 -3.57 3.29 9.61
CA TYR A 121 -2.13 3.47 9.80
C TYR A 121 -1.61 2.70 11.01
N LEU A 122 -2.31 2.77 12.13
CA LEU A 122 -1.93 2.04 13.33
C LEU A 122 -2.05 0.55 13.08
N ASN A 123 -3.14 0.09 12.46
CA ASN A 123 -3.33 -1.33 12.18
C ASN A 123 -2.24 -1.90 11.29
N VAL A 124 -1.97 -1.28 10.14
CA VAL A 124 -0.91 -1.72 9.22
C VAL A 124 0.47 -1.47 9.82
N GLY A 125 0.64 -0.42 10.62
CA GLY A 125 1.88 -0.12 11.34
C GLY A 125 2.29 -1.22 12.31
N LEU A 126 1.33 -1.78 13.04
CA LEU A 126 1.55 -2.94 13.89
C LEU A 126 1.93 -4.20 13.08
N GLN A 127 1.55 -4.27 11.79
CA GLN A 127 1.91 -5.39 10.91
C GLN A 127 3.33 -5.29 10.34
N VAL A 128 3.99 -4.13 10.48
CA VAL A 128 5.32 -3.91 9.87
C VAL A 128 6.39 -4.76 10.53
N PHE A 129 6.29 -4.98 11.83
CA PHE A 129 7.35 -5.63 12.60
C PHE A 129 6.87 -6.93 13.19
N ALA A 130 7.72 -7.95 13.09
CA ALA A 130 7.61 -9.15 13.89
C ALA A 130 8.97 -9.40 14.54
N PHE A 131 9.00 -9.91 15.76
CA PHE A 131 10.24 -10.18 16.45
C PHE A 131 10.08 -11.30 17.46
N GLY A 132 11.17 -12.00 17.70
CA GLY A 132 11.32 -12.95 18.78
C GLY A 132 12.58 -12.61 19.56
N LEU A 133 12.43 -12.24 20.83
CA LEU A 133 13.53 -11.87 21.72
C LEU A 133 13.43 -12.68 23.02
N GLY A 134 14.33 -13.65 23.19
CA GLY A 134 14.29 -14.58 24.31
C GLY A 134 12.95 -15.33 24.33
N SER A 135 12.17 -15.15 25.39
CA SER A 135 10.86 -15.78 25.57
C SER A 135 9.66 -14.94 25.08
N VAL A 136 9.92 -13.83 24.38
CA VAL A 136 8.86 -12.95 23.85
C VAL A 136 8.81 -13.13 22.34
N TYR A 137 7.63 -13.47 21.84
CA TYR A 137 7.32 -13.51 20.42
C TYR A 137 6.24 -12.46 20.13
N PHE A 138 6.41 -11.70 19.06
CA PHE A 138 5.39 -10.83 18.52
C PHE A 138 5.37 -11.06 17.01
N ASN A 139 4.22 -11.48 16.50
CA ASN A 139 4.02 -11.57 15.07
C ASN A 139 2.58 -11.20 14.74
N TYR A 140 2.44 -10.19 13.91
CA TYR A 140 1.16 -9.73 13.42
C TYR A 140 1.35 -9.35 11.97
N TYR A 141 0.65 -10.03 11.06
CA TYR A 141 0.70 -9.71 9.63
C TYR A 141 -0.64 -10.02 8.97
N GLY A 142 -0.83 -9.46 7.77
CA GLY A 142 -2.10 -9.51 7.04
C GLY A 142 -2.42 -10.87 6.43
N VAL A 143 -3.05 -10.91 5.24
CA VAL A 143 -3.34 -12.15 4.48
C VAL A 143 -2.07 -12.67 3.79
N GLY A 144 -0.96 -12.64 4.52
CA GLY A 144 0.39 -12.87 4.05
C GLY A 144 1.26 -11.63 4.11
N GLY A 145 2.56 -11.84 3.93
CA GLY A 145 3.58 -10.78 4.02
C GLY A 145 4.85 -11.17 3.30
N VAL A 146 5.64 -10.15 2.97
CA VAL A 146 6.99 -10.32 2.39
C VAL A 146 7.97 -9.88 3.46
N PHE A 147 8.59 -10.85 4.14
CA PHE A 147 9.38 -10.59 5.32
C PHE A 147 10.85 -10.53 4.98
N LEU A 148 11.50 -9.44 5.37
CA LEU A 148 12.94 -9.39 5.50
C LEU A 148 13.27 -9.77 6.94
N THR A 149 13.87 -10.95 7.12
CA THR A 149 14.16 -11.55 8.43
C THR A 149 15.64 -11.44 8.73
N LEU A 150 15.98 -10.89 9.89
CA LEU A 150 17.28 -10.99 10.51
C LEU A 150 17.18 -12.00 11.66
N ASP A 151 17.82 -13.16 11.52
CA ASP A 151 17.80 -14.24 12.51
C ASP A 151 19.23 -14.51 12.97
N TRP A 152 19.50 -14.25 14.25
CA TRP A 152 20.84 -14.39 14.84
C TRP A 152 20.94 -15.60 15.77
N VAL A 153 19.89 -16.40 15.86
CA VAL A 153 19.87 -17.68 16.60
C VAL A 153 19.87 -18.87 15.64
N SER A 154 19.63 -18.63 14.34
CA SER A 154 19.73 -19.66 13.31
C SER A 154 21.11 -20.33 13.27
N ASP A 155 21.13 -21.66 13.31
CA ASP A 155 22.33 -22.48 13.10
C ASP A 155 22.82 -22.43 11.63
N THR A 156 22.06 -21.81 10.73
CA THR A 156 22.47 -21.58 9.35
C THR A 156 23.17 -20.23 9.21
N PHE A 157 24.29 -20.17 8.48
CA PHE A 157 25.02 -18.91 8.20
C PHE A 157 24.21 -17.84 7.43
N ASN A 158 22.93 -18.07 7.16
CA ASN A 158 21.99 -17.13 6.54
C ASN A 158 21.23 -16.34 7.61
N TRP A 159 21.94 -15.44 8.27
CA TRP A 159 21.38 -14.51 9.24
C TRP A 159 20.41 -13.48 8.63
N LEU A 160 20.34 -13.37 7.30
CA LEU A 160 19.39 -12.56 6.55
C LEU A 160 18.62 -13.44 5.55
N SER A 161 17.30 -13.38 5.56
CA SER A 161 16.45 -14.09 4.60
C SER A 161 15.24 -13.27 4.15
N VAL A 162 14.75 -13.59 2.95
CA VAL A 162 13.48 -13.07 2.42
C VAL A 162 12.51 -14.23 2.35
N SER A 163 11.34 -14.09 2.96
CA SER A 163 10.28 -15.11 2.94
C SER A 163 8.95 -14.52 2.51
N PHE A 164 8.13 -15.36 1.90
CA PHE A 164 6.74 -15.06 1.58
C PHE A 164 5.87 -16.04 2.34
N ASN A 165 5.08 -15.55 3.29
CA ASN A 165 4.14 -16.38 4.02
C ASN A 165 2.72 -16.04 3.55
N LEU A 166 1.92 -17.07 3.28
CA LEU A 166 0.48 -16.96 3.07
C LEU A 166 -0.23 -17.43 4.36
N GLY A 167 -1.25 -16.70 4.79
CA GLY A 167 -1.91 -16.89 6.08
C GLY A 167 -1.77 -15.64 6.95
N GLY A 168 -2.49 -15.59 8.07
CA GLY A 168 -2.34 -14.53 9.07
C GLY A 168 -1.89 -15.14 10.38
N SER A 169 -0.94 -14.51 11.07
CA SER A 169 -0.62 -14.86 12.46
C SER A 169 -1.33 -13.89 13.40
N LEU A 170 -1.96 -14.48 14.41
CA LEU A 170 -2.61 -13.79 15.50
C LEU A 170 -1.69 -13.84 16.70
N LEU A 171 -0.82 -12.85 16.84
CA LEU A 171 -0.19 -12.43 18.10
C LEU A 171 0.06 -13.61 19.07
N GLU A 172 1.04 -14.44 18.74
CA GLU A 172 1.40 -15.60 19.55
C GLU A 172 2.38 -15.19 20.65
N TYR A 173 2.25 -15.74 21.87
CA TYR A 173 3.26 -15.56 22.91
C TYR A 173 3.85 -16.94 23.26
N SER A 174 5.13 -17.16 22.97
CA SER A 174 5.81 -18.42 23.27
C SER A 174 6.93 -18.22 24.27
N THR A 175 6.78 -18.82 25.45
CA THR A 175 7.82 -18.85 26.49
C THR A 175 8.79 -20.02 26.35
N LYS A 176 8.65 -20.85 25.30
CA LYS A 176 9.29 -22.17 25.21
C LYS A 176 10.58 -22.24 24.40
N TYR A 177 11.00 -21.15 23.76
CA TYR A 177 12.21 -21.12 22.92
C TYR A 177 13.07 -19.88 23.21
N ASN A 178 14.37 -19.99 22.95
CA ASN A 178 15.26 -18.84 22.94
C ASN A 178 15.16 -18.21 21.54
N LEU A 179 14.25 -17.25 21.38
CA LEU A 179 14.01 -16.59 20.11
C LEU A 179 15.03 -15.47 19.90
N GLY A 180 15.53 -15.32 18.68
CA GLY A 180 16.41 -14.22 18.30
C GLY A 180 16.27 -13.87 16.83
N PHE A 181 15.12 -13.29 16.49
CA PHE A 181 14.87 -12.81 15.14
C PHE A 181 14.13 -11.46 15.16
N PHE A 182 14.29 -10.73 14.07
CA PHE A 182 13.57 -9.51 13.76
C PHE A 182 13.13 -9.54 12.30
N GLN A 183 11.89 -9.16 12.03
CA GLN A 183 11.25 -9.24 10.74
C GLN A 183 10.59 -7.92 10.38
N ILE A 184 10.77 -7.51 9.14
CA ILE A 184 10.08 -6.37 8.55
C ILE A 184 9.19 -6.86 7.40
N ASP A 185 7.88 -6.60 7.49
CA ASP A 185 6.94 -6.86 6.39
C ASP A 185 6.95 -5.72 5.38
N LEU A 186 7.55 -5.99 4.22
CA LEU A 186 7.62 -5.05 3.10
C LEU A 186 6.23 -4.78 2.49
N LEU A 187 5.29 -5.71 2.60
CA LEU A 187 3.91 -5.52 2.11
C LEU A 187 3.16 -4.51 3.00
N ALA A 188 3.33 -4.61 4.32
CA ALA A 188 2.78 -3.62 5.25
C ALA A 188 3.38 -2.22 5.02
N LEU A 189 4.69 -2.12 4.78
CA LEU A 189 5.33 -0.84 4.41
C LEU A 189 4.76 -0.26 3.11
N PHE A 190 4.52 -1.11 2.11
CA PHE A 190 3.88 -0.70 0.86
C PHE A 190 2.45 -0.18 1.10
N TYR A 191 1.66 -0.85 1.94
CA TYR A 191 0.31 -0.40 2.29
C TYR A 191 0.33 0.97 2.98
N ILE A 192 1.23 1.19 3.95
CA ILE A 192 1.42 2.50 4.59
C ILE A 192 1.74 3.59 3.56
N TRP A 193 2.67 3.30 2.65
CA TRP A 193 3.04 4.24 1.59
C TRP A 193 1.85 4.59 0.69
N VAL A 194 1.06 3.60 0.27
CA VAL A 194 -0.16 3.81 -0.55
C VAL A 194 -1.17 4.67 0.20
N ILE A 195 -1.46 4.36 1.46
CA ILE A 195 -2.42 5.11 2.28
C ILE A 195 -1.96 6.58 2.38
N ARG A 196 -0.67 6.83 2.61
CA ARG A 196 -0.08 8.17 2.64
C ARG A 196 -0.19 8.92 1.33
N LYS A 197 0.17 8.25 0.22
CA LYS A 197 0.08 8.84 -1.11
C LYS A 197 -1.36 9.22 -1.46
N SER A 198 -2.32 8.44 -1.01
CA SER A 198 -3.74 8.71 -1.23
C SER A 198 -4.24 9.94 -0.47
N LEU A 199 -3.80 10.13 0.78
CA LEU A 199 -4.16 11.26 1.62
C LEU A 199 -3.60 12.59 1.11
N SER A 200 -2.31 12.61 0.74
CA SER A 200 -1.63 13.83 0.24
C SER A 200 -2.25 14.45 -1.01
N LYS A 201 -3.10 13.68 -1.73
CA LYS A 201 -3.78 14.12 -2.96
C LYS A 201 -5.26 14.42 -2.77
N ALA A 202 -5.83 14.08 -1.62
CA ALA A 202 -7.20 14.47 -1.28
C ALA A 202 -7.25 15.91 -0.73
N SER A 203 -6.10 16.46 -0.33
CA SER A 203 -5.92 17.81 0.21
C SER A 203 -5.38 18.84 -0.80
N SER A 204 -5.26 18.47 -2.08
CA SER A 204 -4.80 19.32 -3.19
C SER A 204 -5.86 19.40 -4.27
#